data_AF-A0AA36IYF8-F1
#
_entry.id   AF-A0AA36IYF8-F1
#
_cell.length_a   1.000
_cell.length_b   1.000
_cell.length_c   1.000
_cell.angle_alpha   90.00
_cell.angle_beta   90.00
_cell.angle_gamma   90.00
#
_symmetry.space_group_name_H-M   'P 1'
#
loop_
_entity.id
_entity.type
_entity.pdbx_description
1 polymer ?
#
loop_
_entity_poly.entity_id
_entity_poly.type
_entity_poly.pdbx_seq_one_letter_code
_entity_poly.pdbx_strand_id
1 'polypeptide(L)'
;MLYNTMLKAMANAGDVFGAEKMYSRMRAEGVRLNSKFYGKLLETAAKAGDDAMARQWFADAQANGVAEDQVHFACMLDAHAKAGDLDEARRWLERTRDAGLGCTDGMLGSQDGSMD
;
A
#
# COMPACT_ATOMS: atom_id res chain seq x y z
N MET A 1 -12.02 12.02 -13.33
CA MET A 1 -11.33 11.03 -14.20
C MET A 1 -9.83 11.28 -14.34
N LEU A 2 -9.35 12.54 -14.37
CA LEU A 2 -7.91 12.85 -14.52
C LEU A 2 -7.02 12.27 -13.41
N TYR A 3 -7.46 12.37 -12.16
CA TYR A 3 -6.69 11.92 -10.99
C TYR A 3 -6.43 10.42 -10.99
N ASN A 4 -7.41 9.61 -11.39
CA ASN A 4 -7.23 8.15 -11.44
C ASN A 4 -6.17 7.72 -12.46
N THR A 5 -6.07 8.42 -13.60
CA THR A 5 -5.05 8.12 -14.61
C THR A 5 -3.66 8.53 -14.14
N MET A 6 -3.54 9.72 -13.54
CA MET A 6 -2.26 10.19 -12.98
C MET A 6 -1.79 9.28 -11.85
N LEU A 7 -2.67 8.91 -10.92
CA LEU A 7 -2.34 7.96 -9.83
C LEU A 7 -1.94 6.59 -10.36
N LYS A 8 -2.58 6.10 -11.44
CA LYS A 8 -2.17 4.87 -12.11
C LYS A 8 -0.75 4.97 -12.67
N ALA A 9 -0.42 6.06 -13.33
CA ALA A 9 0.93 6.28 -13.85
C ALA A 9 1.96 6.38 -12.72
N MET A 10 1.69 7.18 -11.68
CA MET A 10 2.59 7.36 -10.53
C MET A 10 2.83 6.03 -9.79
N ALA A 11 1.76 5.28 -9.52
CA ALA A 11 1.91 3.97 -8.88
C ALA A 11 2.62 2.94 -9.75
N ASN A 12 2.52 3.00 -11.07
CA ASN A 12 3.28 2.11 -11.96
C ASN A 12 4.76 2.48 -12.02
N ALA A 13 5.08 3.77 -11.91
CA ALA A 13 6.44 4.27 -11.86
C ALA A 13 7.08 4.16 -10.46
N GLY A 14 6.29 3.94 -9.40
CA GLY A 14 6.77 4.08 -8.02
C GLY A 14 7.14 5.53 -7.67
N ASP A 15 6.52 6.51 -8.34
CA ASP A 15 6.82 7.94 -8.14
C ASP A 15 6.15 8.48 -6.87
N VAL A 16 6.79 8.24 -5.74
CA VAL A 16 6.34 8.68 -4.41
C VAL A 16 6.26 10.20 -4.32
N PHE A 17 7.23 10.92 -4.91
CA PHE A 17 7.26 12.38 -4.87
C PHE A 17 6.10 13.01 -5.64
N GLY A 18 5.81 12.51 -6.85
CA GLY A 18 4.64 12.92 -7.62
C GLY A 18 3.34 12.64 -6.87
N ALA A 19 3.24 11.46 -6.25
CA ALA A 19 2.07 11.05 -5.48
C ALA A 19 1.85 11.93 -4.23
N GLU A 20 2.91 12.28 -3.51
CA GLU A 20 2.86 13.18 -2.34
C GLU A 20 2.40 14.59 -2.73
N LYS A 21 2.95 15.15 -3.82
CA LYS A 21 2.54 16.45 -4.34
C LYS A 21 1.05 16.46 -4.70
N MET A 22 0.57 15.37 -5.28
CA MET A 22 -0.83 15.18 -5.62
C MET A 22 -1.72 15.10 -4.38
N TYR A 23 -1.30 14.30 -3.39
CA TYR A 23 -1.97 14.17 -2.10
C TYR A 23 -2.12 15.53 -1.40
N SER A 24 -1.02 16.28 -1.31
CA SER A 24 -0.98 17.62 -0.71
C SER A 24 -1.91 18.60 -1.42
N ARG A 25 -1.93 18.57 -2.76
CA ARG A 25 -2.82 19.41 -3.56
C ARG A 25 -4.29 19.08 -3.31
N MET A 26 -4.65 17.79 -3.32
CA MET A 26 -6.05 17.38 -3.10
C MET A 26 -6.53 17.71 -1.69
N ARG A 27 -5.64 17.62 -0.68
CA ARG A 27 -5.93 18.10 0.67
C ARG A 27 -6.12 19.62 0.73
N ALA A 28 -5.26 20.39 0.07
CA ALA A 28 -5.39 21.85 0.00
C ALA A 28 -6.67 22.30 -0.71
N GLU A 29 -7.11 21.56 -1.72
CA GLU A 29 -8.38 21.77 -2.42
C GLU A 29 -9.60 21.29 -1.61
N GLY A 30 -9.41 20.70 -0.41
CA GLY A 30 -10.48 20.17 0.43
C GLY A 30 -11.18 18.94 -0.16
N VAL A 31 -10.53 18.25 -1.10
CA VAL A 31 -11.10 17.07 -1.76
C VAL A 31 -11.10 15.90 -0.79
N ARG A 32 -12.28 15.33 -0.55
CA ARG A 32 -12.42 14.13 0.27
C ARG A 32 -11.80 12.93 -0.45
N LEU A 33 -10.65 12.49 0.05
CA LEU A 33 -9.98 11.29 -0.43
C LEU A 33 -10.77 10.04 -0.04
N ASN A 34 -10.76 9.03 -0.89
CA ASN A 34 -11.50 7.79 -0.71
C ASN A 34 -10.55 6.59 -0.64
N SER A 35 -11.08 5.42 -0.28
CA SER A 35 -10.34 4.14 -0.20
C SER A 35 -9.48 3.89 -1.44
N LYS A 36 -10.04 4.08 -2.64
CA LYS A 36 -9.31 3.82 -3.89
C LYS A 36 -8.11 4.75 -4.10
N PHE A 37 -8.20 5.99 -3.62
CA PHE A 37 -7.10 6.94 -3.69
C PHE A 37 -5.96 6.52 -2.77
N TYR A 38 -6.27 6.21 -1.51
CA TYR A 38 -5.29 5.74 -0.53
C TYR A 38 -4.65 4.41 -0.96
N GLY A 39 -5.44 3.46 -1.46
CA GLY A 39 -4.90 2.20 -1.99
C GLY A 39 -3.88 2.45 -3.12
N LYS A 40 -4.08 3.49 -3.95
CA LYS A 40 -3.15 3.81 -5.02
C LYS A 40 -1.87 4.51 -4.54
N LEU A 41 -1.98 5.34 -3.51
CA LEU A 41 -0.83 5.88 -2.80
C LEU A 41 0.01 4.75 -2.21
N LEU A 42 -0.61 3.83 -1.47
CA LEU A 42 0.06 2.68 -0.89
C LEU A 42 0.73 1.78 -1.95
N GLU A 43 0.05 1.53 -3.07
CA GLU A 43 0.65 0.80 -4.19
C GLU A 43 1.89 1.51 -4.75
N THR A 44 1.89 2.85 -4.77
CA THR A 44 3.05 3.66 -5.20
C THR A 44 4.21 3.48 -4.25
N ALA A 45 3.98 3.60 -2.95
CA ALA A 45 4.99 3.38 -1.91
C ALA A 45 5.52 1.94 -1.93
N ALA A 46 4.64 0.96 -2.10
CA ALA A 46 5.00 -0.45 -2.20
C ALA A 46 5.91 -0.73 -3.41
N LYS A 47 5.64 -0.14 -4.58
CA LYS A 47 6.55 -0.29 -5.74
C LYS A 47 7.87 0.43 -5.58
N ALA A 48 7.90 1.53 -4.84
CA ALA A 48 9.13 2.23 -4.50
C ALA A 48 9.95 1.53 -3.38
N GLY A 49 9.34 0.59 -2.64
CA GLY A 49 9.94 0.01 -1.43
C GLY A 49 10.03 1.03 -0.28
N ASP A 50 9.23 2.09 -0.32
CA ASP A 50 9.23 3.16 0.67
C ASP A 50 8.24 2.85 1.79
N ASP A 51 8.70 2.09 2.79
CA ASP A 51 7.93 1.74 3.97
C ASP A 51 7.44 2.97 4.76
N ALA A 52 8.30 3.98 4.89
CA ALA A 52 7.99 5.16 5.68
C ALA A 52 6.77 5.89 5.12
N MET A 53 6.74 6.11 3.80
CA MET A 53 5.61 6.77 3.15
C MET A 53 4.36 5.88 3.14
N ALA A 54 4.51 4.56 3.00
CA ALA A 54 3.39 3.62 3.08
C ALA A 54 2.69 3.72 4.45
N ARG A 55 3.45 3.67 5.55
CA ARG A 55 2.92 3.82 6.92
C ARG A 55 2.22 5.16 7.12
N GLN A 56 2.81 6.25 6.61
CA GLN A 56 2.23 7.58 6.73
C GLN A 56 0.86 7.66 6.05
N TRP A 57 0.76 7.23 4.79
CA TRP A 57 -0.52 7.25 4.06
C TRP A 57 -1.55 6.29 4.63
N PHE A 58 -1.12 5.15 5.19
CA PHE A 58 -2.00 4.22 5.89
C PHE A 58 -2.59 4.86 7.16
N ALA A 59 -1.76 5.50 7.98
CA ALA A 59 -2.20 6.22 9.17
C ALA A 59 -3.14 7.38 8.83
N ASP A 60 -2.83 8.13 7.76
CA ASP A 60 -3.70 9.19 7.27
C ASP A 60 -5.06 8.65 6.80
N ALA A 61 -5.11 7.48 6.16
CA ALA A 61 -6.37 6.85 5.78
C ALA A 61 -7.27 6.59 7.01
N GLN A 62 -6.71 6.05 8.09
CA GLN A 62 -7.43 5.84 9.36
C GLN A 62 -7.90 7.14 9.98
N ALA A 63 -7.01 8.13 10.05
CA ALA A 63 -7.32 9.43 10.65
C ALA A 63 -8.46 10.15 9.90
N ASN A 64 -8.57 9.91 8.59
CA ASN A 64 -9.67 10.43 7.76
C ASN A 64 -10.94 9.57 7.79
N GLY A 65 -10.98 8.50 8.59
CA GLY A 65 -12.11 7.57 8.71
C GLY A 65 -12.36 6.78 7.43
N VAL A 66 -11.32 6.58 6.61
CA VAL A 66 -11.40 5.74 5.41
C VAL A 66 -11.25 4.29 5.85
N ALA A 67 -12.27 3.48 5.57
CA ALA A 67 -12.21 2.05 5.82
C ALA A 67 -11.11 1.43 4.95
N GLU A 68 -10.15 0.80 5.61
CA GLU A 68 -9.09 0.06 4.94
C GLU A 68 -9.68 -1.20 4.31
N ASP A 69 -9.30 -1.47 3.07
CA ASP A 69 -9.67 -2.70 2.36
C ASP A 69 -8.46 -3.64 2.23
N GLN A 70 -8.71 -4.85 1.75
CA GLN A 70 -7.68 -5.86 1.51
C GLN A 70 -6.50 -5.34 0.66
N VAL A 71 -6.75 -4.40 -0.25
CA VAL A 71 -5.69 -3.83 -1.10
C VAL A 71 -4.74 -2.98 -0.26
N HIS A 72 -5.24 -2.24 0.73
CA HIS A 72 -4.38 -1.43 1.62
C HIS A 72 -3.42 -2.32 2.41
N PHE A 73 -3.93 -3.40 3.00
CA PHE A 73 -3.11 -4.37 3.74
C PHE A 73 -2.11 -5.10 2.82
N ALA A 74 -2.53 -5.51 1.63
CA ALA A 74 -1.66 -6.15 0.66
C ALA A 74 -0.52 -5.22 0.19
N CYS A 75 -0.81 -3.93 -0.03
CA CYS A 75 0.22 -2.95 -0.38
C CYS A 75 1.21 -2.71 0.77
N MET A 76 0.75 -2.66 2.02
CA MET A 76 1.65 -2.56 3.18
C MET A 76 2.57 -3.78 3.26
N LEU A 77 2.03 -4.99 3.10
CA LEU A 77 2.81 -6.21 3.07
C LEU A 77 3.88 -6.19 1.96
N ASP A 78 3.50 -5.80 0.75
CA ASP A 78 4.41 -5.70 -0.41
C ASP A 78 5.49 -4.62 -0.17
N ALA A 79 5.14 -3.49 0.44
CA ALA A 79 6.08 -2.44 0.82
C ALA A 79 7.12 -2.95 1.83
N HIS A 80 6.69 -3.60 2.92
CA HIS A 80 7.58 -4.16 3.94
C HIS A 80 8.47 -5.27 3.37
N ALA A 81 7.91 -6.18 2.57
CA ALA A 81 8.66 -7.26 1.94
C ALA A 81 9.77 -6.71 1.03
N LYS A 82 9.50 -5.66 0.26
CA LYS A 82 10.48 -5.01 -0.62
C LYS A 82 11.50 -4.15 0.14
N ALA A 83 11.11 -3.55 1.26
CA ALA A 83 12.02 -2.84 2.15
C ALA A 83 12.97 -3.79 2.92
N GLY A 84 12.73 -5.11 2.85
CA GLY A 84 13.52 -6.12 3.54
C GLY A 84 13.14 -6.32 5.02
N ASP A 85 12.07 -5.68 5.49
CA ASP A 85 11.54 -5.83 6.85
C ASP A 85 10.55 -7.00 6.90
N LEU A 86 11.11 -8.22 6.81
CA LEU A 86 10.33 -9.46 6.80
C LEU A 86 9.59 -9.71 8.13
N ASP A 87 10.09 -9.17 9.23
CA ASP A 87 9.45 -9.30 10.54
C ASP A 87 8.18 -8.47 10.60
N GLU A 88 8.21 -7.24 10.10
CA GLU A 88 7.02 -6.41 9.98
C GLU A 88 6.05 -6.98 8.94
N ALA A 89 6.55 -7.44 7.79
CA ALA A 89 5.72 -8.11 6.79
C ALA A 89 4.93 -9.29 7.40
N ARG A 90 5.57 -10.13 8.23
CA ARG A 90 4.91 -11.24 8.92
C ARG A 90 3.83 -10.76 9.90
N ARG A 91 4.10 -9.71 10.69
CA ARG A 91 3.10 -9.11 11.60
C ARG A 91 1.87 -8.60 10.84
N TRP A 92 2.08 -7.97 9.69
CA TRP A 92 0.98 -7.52 8.83
C TRP A 92 0.20 -8.68 8.23
N LEU A 93 0.88 -9.75 7.80
CA LEU A 93 0.23 -10.95 7.30
C LEU A 93 -0.70 -11.59 8.36
N GLU A 94 -0.24 -11.68 9.61
CA GLU A 94 -1.03 -12.16 10.74
C GLU A 94 -2.25 -11.27 11.01
N ARG A 95 -2.08 -9.94 11.02
CA ARG A 95 -3.19 -8.98 11.16
C ARG A 95 -4.23 -9.11 10.04
N THR A 96 -3.77 -9.37 8.81
CA THR A 96 -4.66 -9.50 7.64
C THR A 96 -5.47 -10.79 7.74
N ARG A 97 -4.86 -11.88 8.24
CA ARG A 97 -5.54 -13.15 8.55
C ARG A 97 -6.58 -12.98 9.66
N ASP A 98 -6.24 -12.27 10.73
CA ASP A 98 -7.14 -12.05 11.87
C ASP A 98 -8.30 -11.10 11.53
N ALA A 99 -8.08 -10.17 10.57
CA ALA A 99 -9.15 -9.33 10.01
C ALA A 99 -10.11 -10.11 9.08
N GLY A 100 -9.90 -11.41 8.85
CA GLY A 100 -10.72 -12.24 7.96
C GLY A 100 -10.53 -11.92 6.47
N LEU A 101 -9.50 -11.14 6.12
CA LEU A 101 -9.15 -10.78 4.76
C LEU A 101 -8.22 -11.86 4.20
N GLY A 102 -8.82 -13.00 3.84
CA GLY A 102 -8.13 -14.22 3.42
C GLY A 102 -7.00 -13.96 2.42
N CYS A 103 -5.84 -14.55 2.73
CA CYS A 103 -4.57 -14.44 2.05
C CYS A 103 -4.70 -14.41 0.52
N THR A 104 -4.05 -13.42 -0.11
CA THR A 104 -3.64 -13.52 -1.51
C THR A 104 -2.57 -14.62 -1.61
N ASP A 105 -3.02 -15.85 -1.82
CA ASP A 105 -2.27 -17.10 -1.97
C ASP A 105 -1.22 -17.09 -3.11
N GLY A 106 -1.02 -15.95 -3.79
CA GLY A 106 -0.15 -15.81 -4.96
C GLY A 106 1.25 -15.25 -4.73
N MET A 107 1.70 -15.00 -3.49
CA MET A 107 3.00 -14.36 -3.24
C MET A 107 4.04 -15.20 -2.47
N LEU A 108 3.73 -16.44 -2.05
CA LEU A 108 4.66 -17.27 -1.26
C LEU A 108 5.01 -18.67 -1.83
N GLY A 109 4.73 -18.98 -3.10
CA GLY A 109 5.28 -20.15 -3.78
C GLY A 109 6.00 -19.72 -5.06
N SER A 110 7.29 -19.95 -5.27
CA SER A 110 8.01 -21.20 -5.01
C SER A 110 9.51 -20.95 -4.80
N GLN A 111 10.00 -21.28 -3.61
CA GLN A 111 11.28 -21.96 -3.44
C GLN A 111 11.06 -23.08 -2.44
N ASP A 112 10.53 -24.22 -2.90
CA ASP A 112 10.72 -25.49 -2.20
C ASP A 112 12.12 -26.02 -2.59
N GLY A 113 13.14 -25.42 -1.99
CA GLY A 113 14.43 -26.08 -1.86
C GLY A 113 14.29 -27.25 -0.90
N SER A 114 13.65 -28.34 -1.30
CA SER A 114 13.77 -29.63 -0.62
C SER A 114 14.94 -30.38 -1.24
N MET A 115 16.06 -30.28 -0.54
CA MET A 115 17.22 -31.14 -0.68
C MET A 115 16.97 -32.38 0.19
N ASP A 116 16.62 -33.50 -0.42
CA ASP A 116 17.08 -34.86 -0.08
C ASP A 116 16.87 -35.79 -1.28
#